data_AF-A0A831UBB4-F1
#
_entry.id   AF-A0A831UBB4-F1
#
_cell.length_a   1.000
_cell.length_b   1.000
_cell.length_c   1.000
_cell.angle_alpha   90.00
_cell.angle_beta   90.00
_cell.angle_gamma   90.00
#
_symmetry.space_group_name_H-M   'P 1'
#
loop_
_entity.id
_entity.type
_entity.pdbx_description
1 polymer ?
#
loop_
_entity_poly.entity_id
_entity_poly.type
_entity_poly.pdbx_seq_one_letter_code
_entity_poly.pdbx_strand_id
1 'polypeptide(L)'
;MCTAAQRISLANLFWTFFRIGLLTFGGGVAMAAVMRYELVLKRRWLGEDDFVSAMSAATAVPGVIAVNLAFLQGQRFRGLPGAGAAVLGTI
;
A
#
# COMPACT_ATOMS: atom_id res chain seq x y z
N MET A 1 -13.65 -8.55 -9.08
CA MET A 1 -13.53 -7.76 -10.32
C MET A 1 -12.04 -7.56 -10.59
N CYS A 2 -11.56 -8.06 -11.73
CA CYS A 2 -10.16 -8.04 -12.15
C CYS A 2 -9.67 -6.59 -12.36
N THR A 3 -8.65 -6.15 -11.62
CA THR A 3 -7.96 -4.88 -11.93
C THR A 3 -6.49 -5.19 -12.16
N ALA A 4 -6.08 -4.96 -13.41
CA ALA A 4 -4.78 -5.19 -14.01
C ALA A 4 -3.59 -5.23 -13.05
N ALA A 5 -2.80 -6.32 -13.14
CA ALA A 5 -1.43 -6.37 -12.68
C ALA A 5 -0.63 -5.27 -13.40
N GLN A 6 -0.62 -4.07 -12.84
CA GLN A 6 0.15 -2.95 -13.35
C GLN A 6 1.62 -3.37 -13.27
N ARG A 7 2.36 -3.34 -14.39
CA ARG A 7 3.78 -3.72 -14.47
C ARG A 7 4.66 -2.70 -13.73
N ILE A 8 4.44 -2.53 -12.44
CA ILE A 8 5.25 -1.68 -11.56
C ILE A 8 6.55 -2.45 -11.29
N SER A 9 7.68 -1.76 -11.43
CA SER A 9 8.98 -2.35 -11.07
C SER A 9 9.06 -2.54 -9.55
N LEU A 10 9.68 -3.63 -9.08
CA LEU A 10 9.85 -3.88 -7.63
C LEU A 10 10.55 -2.71 -6.95
N ALA A 11 11.53 -2.10 -7.61
CA ALA A 11 12.25 -0.94 -7.10
C ALA A 11 11.32 0.27 -6.88
N ASN A 12 10.41 0.56 -7.84
CA ASN A 12 9.47 1.66 -7.69
C ASN A 12 8.43 1.36 -6.59
N LEU A 13 8.01 0.09 -6.46
CA LEU A 13 7.12 -0.34 -5.39
C LEU A 13 7.79 -0.15 -4.02
N PHE A 14 8.98 -0.74 -3.84
CA PHE A 14 9.78 -0.60 -2.63
C PHE A 14 10.00 0.87 -2.27
N TRP A 15 10.46 1.70 -3.21
CA TRP A 15 10.72 3.12 -2.95
C TRP A 15 9.47 3.92 -2.58
N THR A 16 8.31 3.54 -3.13
CA THR A 16 7.03 4.14 -2.79
C THR A 16 6.64 3.80 -1.36
N PHE A 17 6.65 2.53 -1.01
CA PHE A 17 6.33 2.08 0.35
C PHE A 17 7.37 2.56 1.37
N PHE A 18 8.64 2.64 0.98
CA PHE A 18 9.71 3.25 1.76
C PHE A 18 9.46 4.71 2.10
N ARG A 19 9.06 5.52 1.10
CA ARG A 19 8.64 6.90 1.36
C ARG A 19 7.41 6.98 2.27
N ILE A 20 6.43 6.10 2.07
CA ILE A 20 5.23 6.04 2.91
C ILE A 20 5.62 5.72 4.36
N GLY A 21 6.46 4.71 4.58
CA GLY A 21 7.01 4.36 5.89
C GLY A 21 7.75 5.52 6.55
N LEU A 22 8.66 6.17 5.80
CA LEU A 22 9.41 7.33 6.27
C LEU A 22 8.52 8.52 6.66
N LEU A 23 7.40 8.70 5.96
CA LEU A 23 6.42 9.76 6.22
C LEU A 23 5.43 9.40 7.34
N THR A 24 5.49 8.17 7.88
CA THR A 24 4.59 7.71 8.93
C THR A 24 5.17 7.82 10.35
N PHE A 25 6.09 8.75 10.57
CA PHE A 25 6.56 9.08 11.93
C PHE A 25 5.49 9.77 12.82
N GLY A 26 4.19 9.58 12.55
CA GLY A 26 3.06 10.20 13.25
C GLY A 26 1.92 9.24 13.65
N GLY A 27 2.14 7.92 13.62
CA GLY A 27 1.15 6.90 14.02
C GLY A 27 0.21 6.42 12.91
N GLY A 28 -0.70 5.49 13.23
CA GLY A 28 -1.50 4.74 12.24
C GLY A 28 -2.42 5.57 11.33
N VAL A 29 -2.95 6.69 11.83
CA VAL A 29 -3.85 7.58 11.05
C VAL A 29 -3.08 8.36 9.98
N ALA A 30 -1.86 8.82 10.31
CA ALA A 30 -0.98 9.47 9.34
C ALA A 30 -0.63 8.52 8.19
N MET A 31 -0.45 7.22 8.47
CA MET A 31 -0.13 6.23 7.46
C MET A 31 -1.20 6.11 6.38
N ALA A 32 -2.46 5.99 6.82
CA ALA A 32 -3.58 5.84 5.90
C ALA A 32 -3.75 7.09 5.02
N ALA A 33 -3.56 8.29 5.59
CA ALA A 33 -3.61 9.54 4.85
C ALA A 33 -2.48 9.63 3.80
N VAL A 34 -1.25 9.30 4.19
CA VAL A 34 -0.09 9.28 3.29
C VAL A 34 -0.25 8.23 2.19
N MET A 35 -0.71 7.02 2.52
CA MET A 35 -1.00 5.98 1.52
C MET A 35 -2.07 6.43 0.54
N ARG A 36 -3.18 7.02 1.01
CA ARG A 36 -4.22 7.56 0.13
C ARG A 36 -3.64 8.60 -0.81
N TYR A 37 -2.85 9.54 -0.27
CA TYR A 37 -2.23 10.58 -1.07
C TYR A 37 -1.27 10.00 -2.13
N GLU A 38 -0.39 9.08 -1.75
CA GLU A 38 0.63 8.56 -2.65
C GLU A 38 0.04 7.59 -3.69
N LEU A 39 -0.87 6.69 -3.30
CA LEU A 39 -1.45 5.64 -4.15
C LEU A 39 -2.62 6.12 -5.00
N VAL A 40 -3.51 6.97 -4.45
CA VAL A 40 -4.72 7.45 -5.14
C VAL A 40 -4.48 8.79 -5.82
N LEU A 41 -4.06 9.82 -5.08
CA LEU A 41 -3.98 11.18 -5.61
C LEU A 41 -2.77 11.37 -6.55
N LYS A 42 -1.59 10.96 -6.09
CA LYS A 42 -0.32 11.24 -6.78
C LYS A 42 -0.01 10.24 -7.89
N ARG A 43 -0.07 8.94 -7.59
CA ARG A 43 0.28 7.88 -8.54
C ARG A 43 -0.91 7.32 -9.30
N ARG A 44 -2.14 7.49 -8.77
CA ARG A 44 -3.39 6.95 -9.35
C ARG A 44 -3.29 5.45 -9.67
N TRP A 45 -2.57 4.71 -8.83
CA TRP A 45 -2.44 3.25 -8.94
C TRP A 45 -3.68 2.54 -8.42
N LEU A 46 -4.42 3.19 -7.53
CA LEU A 46 -5.68 2.71 -6.98
C LEU A 46 -6.74 3.80 -7.08
N GLY A 47 -7.99 3.39 -7.35
CA GLY A 47 -9.15 4.26 -7.20
C GLY A 47 -9.48 4.52 -5.73
N GLU A 48 -10.29 5.55 -5.48
CA GLU A 48 -10.67 5.92 -4.12
C GLU A 48 -11.53 4.83 -3.45
N ASP A 49 -12.49 4.26 -4.17
CA ASP A 49 -13.33 3.14 -3.69
C ASP A 49 -12.53 1.86 -3.44
N ASP A 50 -11.57 1.56 -4.31
CA ASP A 50 -10.64 0.44 -4.15
C ASP A 50 -9.75 0.61 -2.91
N PHE A 51 -9.32 1.84 -2.65
CA PHE A 51 -8.51 2.15 -1.47
C PHE A 51 -9.31 2.02 -0.19
N VAL A 52 -10.53 2.53 -0.16
CA VAL A 52 -11.43 2.38 1.00
C VAL A 52 -11.72 0.90 1.26
N SER A 53 -12.03 0.12 0.22
CA SER A 53 -12.27 -1.33 0.34
C SER A 53 -11.04 -2.07 0.89
N ALA A 54 -9.85 -1.75 0.39
CA ALA A 54 -8.61 -2.35 0.88
C ALA A 54 -8.27 -1.90 2.32
N MET A 55 -8.58 -0.65 2.67
CA MET A 55 -8.42 -0.15 4.04
C MET A 55 -9.35 -0.90 4.99
N SER A 56 -10.63 -1.08 4.64
CA SER A 56 -11.58 -1.85 5.43
C SER A 56 -11.10 -3.28 5.65
N ALA A 57 -10.56 -3.92 4.61
CA ALA A 57 -9.94 -5.25 4.73
C ALA A 57 -8.72 -5.25 5.66
N ALA A 58 -7.86 -4.24 5.57
CA ALA A 58 -6.66 -4.12 6.39
C ALA A 58 -6.96 -3.80 7.86
N THR A 59 -8.03 -3.05 8.14
CA THR A 59 -8.51 -2.76 9.51
C THR A 59 -9.30 -3.92 10.12
N ALA A 60 -9.83 -4.83 9.31
CA ALA A 60 -10.52 -6.02 9.78
C ALA A 60 -9.54 -7.06 10.38
N VAL A 61 -8.28 -7.04 9.94
CA VAL A 61 -7.24 -7.95 10.43
C VAL A 61 -6.52 -7.31 11.64
N PRO A 62 -6.44 -7.98 12.79
CA PRO A 62 -5.70 -7.46 13.94
C PRO A 62 -4.21 -7.30 13.59
N GLY A 63 -3.68 -6.09 13.74
CA GLY A 63 -2.27 -5.80 13.44
C GLY A 63 -2.05 -4.35 13.01
N VAL A 64 -0.87 -4.10 12.44
CA VAL A 64 -0.51 -2.78 11.91
C VAL A 64 -1.20 -2.59 10.56
N ILE A 65 -2.22 -1.72 10.53
CA ILE A 65 -3.05 -1.43 9.33
C ILE A 65 -2.18 -1.17 8.11
N ALA A 66 -1.05 -0.49 8.28
CA ALA A 66 -0.13 -0.18 7.22
C ALA A 66 0.59 -1.38 6.62
N VAL A 67 1.02 -2.33 7.45
CA VAL A 67 1.65 -3.57 6.97
C VAL A 67 0.61 -4.40 6.23
N ASN A 68 -0.62 -4.48 6.75
CA ASN A 68 -1.73 -5.16 6.09
C ASN A 68 -2.06 -4.53 4.72
N LEU A 69 -2.15 -3.20 4.65
CA LEU A 69 -2.35 -2.47 3.40
C LEU A 69 -1.18 -2.69 2.44
N ALA A 70 0.06 -2.55 2.88
CA ALA A 70 1.25 -2.76 2.06
C ALA A 70 1.31 -4.19 1.51
N PHE A 71 0.97 -5.18 2.33
CA PHE A 71 0.88 -6.58 1.91
C PHE A 71 -0.21 -6.78 0.86
N LEU A 72 -1.44 -6.33 1.12
CA LEU A 72 -2.57 -6.48 0.20
C LEU A 72 -2.31 -5.78 -1.14
N GLN A 73 -1.79 -4.56 -1.11
CA GLN A 73 -1.48 -3.80 -2.32
C GLN A 73 -0.27 -4.38 -3.05
N GLY A 74 0.79 -4.74 -2.33
CA GLY A 74 1.97 -5.38 -2.90
C GLY A 74 1.63 -6.71 -3.59
N GLN A 75 0.77 -7.52 -2.96
CA GLN A 75 0.23 -8.73 -3.58
C GLN A 75 -0.59 -8.40 -4.83
N ARG A 76 -1.43 -7.36 -4.79
CA ARG A 76 -2.23 -6.94 -5.95
C ARG A 76 -1.38 -6.48 -7.13
N PHE A 77 -0.27 -5.78 -6.89
CA PHE A 77 0.57 -5.25 -7.97
C PHE A 77 1.47 -6.31 -8.62
N ARG A 78 2.10 -7.19 -7.83
CA ARG A 78 3.09 -8.14 -8.36
C ARG A 78 3.05 -9.55 -7.75
N GLY A 79 1.99 -9.88 -7.01
CA GLY A 79 1.89 -11.14 -6.27
C GLY A 79 2.82 -11.17 -5.06
N LEU A 80 3.20 -12.37 -4.62
CA LEU A 80 4.12 -12.60 -3.50
C LEU A 80 5.39 -11.72 -3.49
N PRO A 81 6.14 -11.54 -4.60
CA PRO A 81 7.33 -10.69 -4.58
C PRO A 81 7.01 -9.19 -4.42
N GLY A 82 5.83 -8.75 -4.86
CA GLY A 82 5.36 -7.39 -4.63
C GLY A 82 5.00 -7.14 -3.17
N ALA A 83 4.37 -8.12 -2.50
CA ALA A 83 4.09 -8.04 -1.07
C ALA A 83 5.36 -7.97 -0.23
N GLY A 84 6.35 -8.80 -0.52
CA GLY A 84 7.65 -8.74 0.17
C GLY A 84 8.30 -7.36 0.03
N ALA A 85 8.36 -6.82 -1.19
CA ALA A 85 8.95 -5.50 -1.43
C ALA A 85 8.15 -4.35 -0.76
N ALA A 86 6.82 -4.43 -0.75
CA ALA A 86 5.98 -3.42 -0.12
C ALA A 86 6.09 -3.45 1.41
N VAL A 87 6.08 -4.63 2.02
CA VAL A 87 6.24 -4.80 3.48
C VAL A 87 7.64 -4.38 3.92
N LEU A 88 8.69 -4.82 3.22
CA LEU A 88 10.07 -4.41 3.53
C LEU A 88 10.31 -2.90 3.33
N GLY A 89 9.60 -2.26 2.41
CA GLY A 89 9.63 -0.81 2.30
C GLY A 89 8.86 -0.11 3.43
N THR A 90 7.88 -0.78 4.05
CA THR A 90 7.02 -0.15 5.05
C THR A 90 7.60 -0.22 6.47
N ILE A 91 8.51 -1.16 6.73
CA ILE A 91 9.14 -1.44 8.04
C ILE A 91 10.48 -0.70 8.16
#